data_AF-A0A0N4U6A8-F1
#
_entry.id   AF-A0A0N4U6A8-F1
#
_cell.length_a   1.000
_cell.length_b   1.000
_cell.length_c   1.000
_cell.angle_alpha   90.00
_cell.angle_beta   90.00
_cell.angle_gamma   90.00
#
_symmetry.space_group_name_H-M   'P 1'
#
loop_
_entity.id
_entity.type
_entity.pdbx_description
1 polymer ?
#
loop_
_entity_poly.entity_id
_entity_poly.type
_entity_poly.pdbx_seq_one_letter_code
_entity_poly.pdbx_strand_id
1 'polypeptide(L)'
;MGIQLAWTDSGPNNTLEWAPPIRVISVITLFASTLDLMADFLLCSRIAEYLHNFQSDIAYYAAYGYFFFTGVSVLVYIFEMTDVCLTLKNDVENVFMARLAKSLVLAAEEVPLPGLLYVLFTNEPRMSLANPVFLASWIKLIALSWGIVKFTKLRFFWCCLPLNAKHDTRENLRRCFELTLYRVTMIFVNFCHILAILIVINNIVASSKGGKPIAPNSHS
;
A
#
# COMPACT_ATOMS: atom_id res chain seq x y z
N MET A 1 -0.98 -20.81 -16.78
CA MET A 1 -0.90 -21.80 -15.69
C MET A 1 -1.28 -21.13 -14.38
N GLY A 2 -2.57 -21.14 -14.02
CA GLY A 2 -3.02 -20.67 -12.72
C GLY A 2 -2.80 -21.77 -11.68
N ILE A 3 -1.87 -21.58 -10.75
CA ILE A 3 -1.65 -22.53 -9.68
C ILE A 3 -2.85 -22.44 -8.75
N GLN A 4 -3.71 -23.47 -8.81
CA GLN A 4 -4.79 -23.69 -7.86
C GLN A 4 -4.19 -23.87 -6.47
N LEU A 5 -4.49 -22.96 -5.55
CA LEU A 5 -4.52 -23.28 -4.11
C LEU A 5 -5.82 -24.02 -3.84
N ALA A 6 -5.99 -25.18 -4.48
CA ALA A 6 -6.95 -26.16 -4.00
C ALA A 6 -6.35 -26.76 -2.74
N TRP A 7 -7.11 -26.72 -1.66
CA TRP A 7 -6.89 -27.48 -0.44
C TRP A 7 -6.82 -28.96 -0.82
N THR A 8 -5.62 -29.43 -1.16
CA THR A 8 -5.37 -30.85 -1.33
C THR A 8 -5.39 -31.48 0.06
N ASP A 9 -6.49 -32.16 0.37
CA ASP A 9 -6.68 -33.11 1.46
C ASP A 9 -5.71 -34.31 1.32
N SER A 10 -4.41 -34.06 1.44
CA SER A 10 -3.41 -35.13 1.42
C SER A 10 -2.32 -34.89 2.45
N GLY A 11 -2.52 -35.50 3.62
CA GLY A 11 -1.47 -35.90 4.55
C GLY A 11 -1.30 -34.98 5.77
N PRO A 12 -1.15 -35.55 6.99
CA PRO A 12 -1.07 -34.80 8.26
C PRO A 12 0.26 -34.05 8.49
N ASN A 13 0.98 -33.66 7.43
CA ASN A 13 2.31 -33.02 7.49
C ASN A 13 2.45 -31.73 6.65
N ASN A 14 1.36 -31.12 6.17
CA ASN A 14 1.41 -29.81 5.51
C ASN A 14 1.48 -28.66 6.53
N THR A 15 2.68 -28.55 7.08
CA THR A 15 3.19 -27.54 8.01
C THR A 15 3.24 -26.14 7.38
N LEU A 16 2.09 -25.47 7.28
CA LEU A 16 1.91 -24.00 7.39
C LEU A 16 0.41 -23.66 7.28
N GLU A 17 -0.38 -24.17 8.22
CA GLU A 17 -1.81 -23.84 8.44
C GLU A 17 -2.03 -22.39 8.94
N TRP A 18 -0.99 -21.55 8.94
CA TRP A 18 -1.03 -20.16 9.39
C TRP A 18 -1.67 -19.18 8.40
N ALA A 19 -2.36 -19.67 7.36
CA ALA A 19 -3.22 -18.82 6.56
C ALA A 19 -4.60 -18.76 7.23
N PRO A 20 -5.01 -17.62 7.84
CA PRO A 20 -6.39 -17.45 8.27
C PRO A 20 -7.33 -17.77 7.09
N PRO A 21 -8.59 -18.21 7.36
CA PRO A 21 -9.50 -18.66 6.32
C PRO A 21 -9.47 -17.66 5.16
N ILE A 22 -9.29 -18.10 3.92
CA ILE A 22 -9.13 -17.22 2.74
C ILE A 22 -10.17 -16.10 2.76
N ARG A 23 -11.40 -16.43 3.17
CA ARG A 23 -12.50 -15.49 3.37
C ARG A 23 -12.21 -14.38 4.39
N VAL A 24 -11.64 -14.70 5.55
CA VAL A 24 -11.26 -13.71 6.57
C VAL A 24 -10.20 -12.76 6.03
N ILE A 25 -9.17 -13.28 5.37
CA ILE A 25 -8.11 -12.44 4.76
C ILE A 25 -8.72 -11.51 3.71
N SER A 26 -9.58 -12.04 2.84
CA SER A 26 -10.26 -11.26 1.81
C SER A 26 -11.14 -10.16 2.41
N VAL A 27 -11.90 -10.45 3.46
CA VAL A 27 -12.75 -9.46 4.14
C VAL A 27 -11.91 -8.37 4.80
N ILE A 28 -10.83 -8.71 5.52
CA ILE A 28 -9.95 -7.71 6.13
C ILE A 28 -9.27 -6.86 5.05
N THR A 29 -8.85 -7.48 3.94
CA THR A 29 -8.26 -6.76 2.80
C THR A 29 -9.24 -5.75 2.22
N LEU A 30 -10.52 -6.13 2.12
CA LEU A 30 -11.58 -5.25 1.63
C LEU A 30 -11.79 -4.05 2.56
N PHE A 31 -11.85 -4.26 3.87
CA PHE A 31 -11.94 -3.18 4.84
C PHE A 31 -10.70 -2.26 4.82
N ALA A 32 -9.50 -2.82 4.78
CA ALA A 32 -8.25 -2.06 4.78
C ALA A 32 -8.13 -1.14 3.56
N SER A 33 -8.39 -1.66 2.36
CA SER A 33 -8.35 -0.88 1.12
C SER A 33 -9.48 0.16 1.02
N THR A 34 -10.66 -0.14 1.57
CA THR A 34 -11.75 0.86 1.64
C THR A 34 -11.36 2.02 2.55
N LEU A 35 -10.78 1.74 3.72
CA LEU A 35 -10.33 2.76 4.66
C LEU A 35 -9.18 3.59 4.09
N ASP A 36 -8.26 2.98 3.36
CA ASP A 36 -7.16 3.67 2.69
C ASP A 36 -7.69 4.69 1.66
N LEU A 37 -8.61 4.25 0.79
CA LEU A 37 -9.25 5.13 -0.19
C LEU A 37 -10.04 6.27 0.48
N MET A 38 -10.74 5.99 1.57
CA MET A 38 -11.44 7.02 2.35
C MET A 38 -10.49 8.05 2.96
N ALA A 39 -9.32 7.61 3.44
CA ALA A 39 -8.29 8.49 3.98
C ALA A 39 -7.74 9.42 2.88
N ASP A 40 -7.56 8.90 1.66
CA ASP A 40 -7.13 9.70 0.51
C ASP A 40 -8.16 10.76 0.11
N PHE A 41 -9.45 10.41 0.07
CA PHE A 41 -10.49 11.39 -0.17
C PHE A 41 -10.57 12.47 0.91
N LEU A 42 -10.38 12.09 2.17
CA LEU A 42 -10.35 13.04 3.28
C LEU A 42 -9.18 14.01 3.13
N LEU A 43 -8.00 13.51 2.76
CA LEU A 43 -6.84 14.35 2.46
C LEU A 43 -7.07 15.28 1.27
N CYS A 44 -7.61 14.76 0.16
CA CYS A 44 -7.98 15.58 -0.99
C CYS A 44 -8.93 16.71 -0.62
N SER A 45 -9.98 16.42 0.16
CA SER A 45 -10.94 17.41 0.62
C SER A 45 -10.26 18.54 1.42
N ARG A 46 -9.34 18.18 2.32
CA ARG A 46 -8.59 19.16 3.12
C ARG A 46 -7.56 19.94 2.33
N ILE A 47 -6.88 19.30 1.37
CA ILE A 47 -5.96 19.98 0.47
C ILE A 47 -6.73 20.99 -0.40
N ALA A 48 -7.92 20.62 -0.89
CA ALA A 48 -8.75 21.51 -1.71
C ALA A 48 -9.19 22.76 -0.96
N GLU A 49 -9.56 22.61 0.31
CA GLU A 49 -9.98 23.73 1.19
C GLU A 49 -8.89 24.79 1.34
N TYR A 50 -7.61 24.38 1.39
CA TYR A 50 -6.47 25.28 1.61
C TYR A 50 -5.63 25.58 0.38
N LEU A 51 -5.99 25.04 -0.79
CA LEU A 51 -5.20 25.11 -2.02
C LEU A 51 -4.93 26.57 -2.44
N HIS A 52 -5.92 27.45 -2.31
CA HIS A 52 -5.80 28.86 -2.65
C HIS A 52 -4.78 29.62 -1.81
N ASN A 53 -4.46 29.11 -0.62
CA ASN A 53 -3.55 29.78 0.29
C ASN A 53 -2.09 29.33 0.08
N PHE A 54 -1.80 28.35 -0.80
CA PHE A 54 -0.45 27.83 -1.03
C PHE A 54 0.45 28.90 -1.68
N GLN A 55 1.63 29.12 -1.09
CA GLN A 55 2.63 30.10 -1.51
C GLN A 55 3.78 29.45 -2.31
N SER A 56 4.05 28.17 -2.09
CA SER A 56 5.09 27.41 -2.79
C SER A 56 4.55 26.73 -4.04
N ASP A 57 5.15 27.04 -5.21
CA ASP A 57 4.83 26.39 -6.48
C ASP A 57 5.00 24.86 -6.41
N ILE A 58 6.02 24.39 -5.68
CA ILE A 58 6.29 22.97 -5.51
C ILE A 58 5.16 22.29 -4.71
N ALA A 59 4.67 22.95 -3.66
CA ALA A 59 3.54 22.44 -2.87
C ALA A 59 2.24 22.45 -3.70
N TYR A 60 2.07 23.46 -4.55
CA TYR A 60 0.94 23.54 -5.48
C TYR A 60 0.95 22.37 -6.47
N TYR A 61 2.07 22.12 -7.16
CA TYR A 61 2.20 20.97 -8.06
C TYR A 61 2.05 19.63 -7.33
N ALA A 62 2.58 19.51 -6.11
CA ALA A 62 2.41 18.30 -5.30
C ALA A 62 0.93 18.05 -4.95
N ALA A 63 0.15 19.09 -4.66
CA ALA A 63 -1.29 18.97 -4.42
C ALA A 63 -2.05 18.51 -5.68
N TYR A 64 -1.76 19.07 -6.86
CA TYR A 64 -2.36 18.61 -8.11
C TYR A 64 -1.98 17.17 -8.44
N GLY A 65 -0.72 16.81 -8.22
CA GLY A 65 -0.26 15.43 -8.31
C GLY A 65 -1.07 14.53 -7.37
N TYR A 66 -1.30 14.96 -6.13
CA TYR A 66 -2.08 14.20 -5.15
C TYR A 66 -3.51 13.96 -5.66
N PHE A 67 -4.20 15.01 -6.13
CA PHE A 67 -5.54 14.87 -6.72
C PHE A 67 -5.58 13.90 -7.91
N PHE A 68 -4.58 13.97 -8.80
CA PHE A 68 -4.51 13.07 -9.95
C PHE A 68 -4.33 11.62 -9.51
N PHE A 69 -3.38 11.35 -8.60
CA PHE A 69 -3.13 10.00 -8.12
C PHE A 69 -4.27 9.46 -7.25
N THR A 70 -5.02 10.30 -6.52
CA THR A 70 -6.27 9.88 -5.87
C THR A 70 -7.34 9.51 -6.88
N GLY A 71 -7.42 10.17 -8.03
CA GLY A 71 -8.28 9.73 -9.14
C GLY A 71 -7.87 8.36 -9.68
N VAL A 72 -6.55 8.13 -9.84
CA VAL A 72 -6.02 6.83 -10.27
C VAL A 72 -6.26 5.75 -9.21
N SER A 73 -6.14 6.06 -7.91
CA SER A 73 -6.34 5.09 -6.83
C SER A 73 -7.77 4.54 -6.81
N VAL A 74 -8.78 5.31 -7.21
CA VAL A 74 -10.15 4.79 -7.38
C VAL A 74 -10.20 3.65 -8.41
N LEU A 75 -9.50 3.79 -9.54
CA LEU A 75 -9.46 2.74 -10.57
C LEU A 75 -8.75 1.48 -10.07
N VAL A 76 -7.64 1.69 -9.35
CA VAL A 76 -6.82 0.60 -8.82
C VAL A 76 -7.55 -0.12 -7.67
N TYR A 77 -8.29 0.62 -6.85
CA TYR A 77 -9.20 0.09 -5.86
C TYR A 77 -10.27 -0.81 -6.49
N ILE A 78 -10.88 -0.42 -7.62
CA ILE A 78 -11.84 -1.28 -8.33
C ILE A 78 -11.19 -2.60 -8.78
N PHE A 79 -9.94 -2.56 -9.27
CA PHE A 79 -9.21 -3.77 -9.63
C PHE A 79 -8.94 -4.67 -8.41
N GLU A 80 -8.49 -4.09 -7.30
CA GLU A 80 -8.27 -4.85 -6.06
C GLU A 80 -9.58 -5.45 -5.52
N MET A 81 -10.68 -4.67 -5.53
CA MET A 81 -12.00 -5.14 -5.12
C MET A 81 -12.50 -6.28 -5.99
N THR A 82 -12.30 -6.18 -7.32
CA THR A 82 -12.72 -7.22 -8.25
C THR A 82 -11.99 -8.54 -7.97
N ASP A 83 -10.68 -8.48 -7.74
CA ASP A 83 -9.87 -9.65 -7.38
C ASP A 83 -10.33 -10.29 -6.05
N VAL A 84 -10.58 -9.46 -5.03
CA VAL A 84 -11.06 -9.92 -3.72
C VAL A 84 -12.46 -10.54 -3.82
N CYS A 85 -13.38 -9.90 -4.54
CA CYS A 85 -14.75 -10.40 -4.74
C CYS A 85 -14.77 -11.70 -5.55
N LEU A 86 -13.95 -11.83 -6.59
CA LEU A 86 -13.82 -13.08 -7.35
C LEU A 86 -13.23 -14.20 -6.48
N THR A 87 -12.28 -13.88 -5.61
CA THR A 87 -11.72 -14.82 -4.65
C THR A 87 -12.77 -15.29 -3.63
N LEU A 88 -13.59 -14.37 -3.13
CA LEU A 88 -14.71 -14.69 -2.22
C LEU A 88 -15.80 -15.52 -2.88
N LYS A 89 -16.12 -15.22 -4.14
CA LYS A 89 -17.19 -15.91 -4.89
C LYS A 89 -16.81 -17.34 -5.25
N ASN A 90 -15.56 -17.55 -5.67
CA ASN A 90 -15.12 -18.83 -6.21
C ASN A 90 -14.36 -19.70 -5.19
N ASP A 91 -14.06 -19.18 -4.00
CA ASP A 91 -13.17 -19.80 -2.99
C ASP A 91 -11.77 -20.18 -3.53
N VAL A 92 -11.38 -19.63 -4.68
CA VAL A 92 -10.05 -19.78 -5.30
C VAL A 92 -9.52 -18.42 -5.72
N GLU A 93 -8.25 -18.18 -5.40
CA GLU A 93 -7.52 -16.95 -5.72
C GLU A 93 -6.65 -17.17 -6.95
N ASN A 94 -6.78 -16.32 -7.98
CA ASN A 94 -5.85 -16.34 -9.09
C ASN A 94 -4.58 -15.58 -8.69
N VAL A 95 -3.55 -16.34 -8.30
CA VAL A 95 -2.27 -15.80 -7.80
C VAL A 95 -1.65 -14.77 -8.76
N PHE A 96 -1.81 -14.91 -10.07
CA PHE A 96 -1.29 -13.93 -11.03
C PHE A 96 -2.03 -12.60 -10.93
N MET A 97 -3.37 -12.64 -10.94
CA MET A 97 -4.19 -11.42 -10.84
C MET A 97 -4.04 -10.76 -9.48
N ALA A 98 -4.00 -11.54 -8.39
CA ALA A 98 -3.81 -11.00 -7.05
C ALA A 98 -2.45 -10.28 -6.90
N ARG A 99 -1.38 -10.84 -7.48
CA ARG A 99 -0.06 -10.19 -7.50
C ARG A 99 -0.06 -8.94 -8.37
N LEU A 100 -0.70 -8.99 -9.53
CA LEU A 100 -0.79 -7.85 -10.44
C LEU A 100 -1.58 -6.70 -9.81
N ALA A 101 -2.76 -6.99 -9.24
CA ALA A 101 -3.59 -6.01 -8.55
C ALA A 101 -2.81 -5.36 -7.40
N LYS A 102 -2.15 -6.14 -6.53
CA LYS A 102 -1.39 -5.55 -5.42
C LYS A 102 -0.16 -4.77 -5.88
N SER A 103 0.53 -5.22 -6.92
CA SER A 103 1.66 -4.47 -7.50
C SER A 103 1.19 -3.15 -8.12
N LEU A 104 -0.01 -3.12 -8.71
CA LEU A 104 -0.61 -1.91 -9.26
C LEU A 104 -0.99 -0.93 -8.15
N VAL A 105 -1.62 -1.41 -7.06
CA VAL A 105 -1.88 -0.62 -5.83
C VAL A 105 -0.58 0.00 -5.35
N LEU A 106 0.50 -0.79 -5.28
CA LEU A 106 1.77 -0.27 -4.83
C LEU A 106 2.31 0.86 -5.71
N ALA A 107 2.31 0.64 -7.03
CA ALA A 107 2.92 1.55 -7.99
C ALA A 107 2.12 2.84 -8.19
N ALA A 108 0.79 2.75 -8.12
CA ALA A 108 -0.11 3.85 -8.47
C ALA A 108 -0.70 4.59 -7.27
N GLU A 109 -0.67 4.00 -6.07
CA GLU A 109 -1.30 4.57 -4.88
C GLU A 109 -0.30 4.66 -3.72
N GLU A 110 0.21 3.52 -3.25
CA GLU A 110 0.96 3.45 -1.99
C GLU A 110 2.37 4.06 -2.05
N VAL A 111 3.00 4.16 -3.22
CA VAL A 111 4.26 4.91 -3.39
C VAL A 111 4.03 6.40 -3.72
N PRO A 112 3.25 6.76 -4.75
CA PRO A 112 3.12 8.15 -5.17
C PRO A 112 2.38 9.02 -4.15
N LEU A 113 1.31 8.54 -3.51
CA LEU A 113 0.52 9.37 -2.59
C LEU A 113 1.31 9.75 -1.34
N PRO A 114 1.96 8.83 -0.59
CA PRO A 114 2.82 9.21 0.52
C PRO A 114 3.99 10.09 0.10
N GLY A 115 4.57 9.83 -1.08
CA GLY A 115 5.68 10.62 -1.62
C GLY A 115 5.27 12.07 -1.88
N LEU A 116 4.13 12.27 -2.54
CA LEU A 116 3.56 13.60 -2.80
C LEU A 116 3.16 14.30 -1.51
N LEU A 117 2.58 13.56 -0.55
CA LEU A 117 2.23 14.11 0.75
C LEU A 117 3.47 14.58 1.52
N TYR A 118 4.56 13.82 1.47
CA TYR A 118 5.84 14.18 2.07
C TYR A 118 6.41 15.46 1.46
N VAL A 119 6.41 15.56 0.13
CA VAL A 119 6.86 16.76 -0.59
C VAL A 119 6.01 17.96 -0.22
N LEU A 120 4.68 17.81 -0.21
CA LEU A 120 3.75 18.86 0.15
C LEU A 120 3.98 19.36 1.59
N PHE A 121 4.05 18.45 2.55
CA PHE A 121 4.20 18.81 3.96
C PHE A 121 5.60 19.37 4.30
N THR A 122 6.63 18.93 3.59
CA THR A 122 8.00 19.45 3.77
C THR A 122 8.14 20.88 3.23
N ASN A 123 7.51 21.19 2.10
CA ASN A 123 7.57 22.53 1.50
C ASN A 123 6.62 23.52 2.19
N GLU A 124 5.44 23.06 2.61
CA GLU A 124 4.48 23.88 3.35
C GLU A 124 3.89 23.12 4.55
N PRO A 125 4.59 23.11 5.69
CA PRO A 125 4.06 22.52 6.90
C PRO A 125 2.95 23.42 7.45
N ARG A 126 1.69 23.10 7.14
CA ARG A 126 0.52 23.84 7.64
C ARG A 126 -0.10 23.15 8.83
N MET A 127 -0.34 23.92 9.89
CA MET A 127 -0.97 23.39 11.10
C MET A 127 -2.38 22.84 10.85
N SER A 128 -3.13 23.42 9.89
CA SER A 128 -4.46 22.94 9.50
C SER A 128 -4.47 21.58 8.80
N LEU A 129 -3.38 21.23 8.10
CA LEU A 129 -3.22 19.94 7.44
C LEU A 129 -2.56 18.90 8.35
N ALA A 130 -1.88 19.31 9.42
CA ALA A 130 -1.12 18.39 10.26
C ALA A 130 -1.98 17.24 10.85
N ASN A 131 -3.17 17.56 11.36
CA ASN A 131 -4.05 16.54 11.96
C ASN A 131 -4.63 15.54 10.94
N PRO A 132 -5.22 15.96 9.80
CA PRO A 132 -5.69 15.01 8.79
C PRO A 132 -4.54 14.22 8.15
N VAL A 133 -3.37 14.84 7.95
CA VAL A 133 -2.15 14.14 7.48
C VAL A 133 -1.72 13.07 8.47
N PHE A 134 -1.72 13.38 9.77
CA PHE A 134 -1.35 12.43 10.81
C PHE A 134 -2.30 11.22 10.81
N LEU A 135 -3.61 11.44 10.81
CA LEU A 135 -4.61 10.38 10.83
C LEU A 135 -4.57 9.53 9.54
N ALA A 136 -4.51 10.16 8.38
CA ALA A 136 -4.44 9.45 7.10
C ALA A 136 -3.13 8.65 6.96
N SER A 137 -2.00 9.19 7.44
CA SER A 137 -0.72 8.47 7.43
C SER A 137 -0.76 7.23 8.32
N TRP A 138 -1.46 7.27 9.47
CA TRP A 138 -1.66 6.07 10.30
C TRP A 138 -2.50 5.00 9.60
N ILE A 139 -3.59 5.40 8.93
CA ILE A 139 -4.42 4.47 8.15
C ILE A 139 -3.58 3.83 7.04
N LYS A 140 -2.80 4.63 6.30
CA LYS A 140 -1.87 4.15 5.28
C LYS A 140 -0.83 3.19 5.84
N LEU A 141 -0.30 3.45 7.02
CA LEU A 141 0.68 2.55 7.66
C LEU A 141 0.05 1.18 7.96
N ILE A 142 -1.20 1.15 8.41
CA ILE A 142 -1.93 -0.10 8.66
C ILE A 142 -2.18 -0.84 7.33
N ALA A 143 -2.65 -0.13 6.29
CA ALA A 143 -2.89 -0.70 4.96
C ALA A 143 -1.59 -1.29 4.34
N LEU A 144 -0.48 -0.55 4.42
CA LEU A 144 0.84 -1.00 3.98
C LEU A 144 1.34 -2.21 4.77
N SER A 145 1.16 -2.22 6.08
CA SER A 145 1.53 -3.36 6.92
C SER A 145 0.72 -4.62 6.54
N TRP A 146 -0.57 -4.45 6.25
CA TRP A 146 -1.41 -5.52 5.72
C TRP A 146 -0.93 -5.98 4.33
N GLY A 147 -0.43 -5.05 3.50
CA GLY A 147 0.21 -5.35 2.23
C GLY A 147 1.39 -6.33 2.35
N ILE A 148 2.21 -6.24 3.40
CA ILE A 148 3.29 -7.21 3.67
C ILE A 148 2.72 -8.61 3.93
N VAL A 149 1.65 -8.70 4.72
CA VAL A 149 0.97 -9.97 5.01
C VAL A 149 0.45 -10.59 3.70
N LYS A 150 -0.20 -9.79 2.84
CA LYS A 150 -0.71 -10.22 1.53
C LYS A 150 0.44 -10.66 0.61
N PHE A 151 1.55 -9.92 0.52
CA PHE A 151 2.71 -10.33 -0.28
C PHE A 151 3.38 -11.61 0.23
N THR A 152 3.43 -11.79 1.55
CA THR A 152 3.94 -13.02 2.17
C THR A 152 3.06 -14.21 1.81
N LYS A 153 1.74 -14.07 1.93
CA LYS A 153 0.75 -15.09 1.51
C LYS A 153 0.92 -15.44 0.03
N LEU A 154 1.06 -14.44 -0.83
CA LEU A 154 1.25 -14.61 -2.28
C LEU A 154 2.64 -15.14 -2.66
N ARG A 155 3.53 -15.43 -1.70
CA ARG A 155 4.94 -15.82 -1.89
C ARG A 155 5.68 -14.85 -2.82
N PHE A 156 5.31 -13.58 -2.71
CA PHE A 156 5.88 -12.47 -3.48
C PHE A 156 6.79 -11.60 -2.60
N PHE A 157 6.90 -11.90 -1.30
CA PHE A 157 7.83 -11.24 -0.41
C PHE A 157 9.19 -11.94 -0.43
N TRP A 158 10.21 -11.26 -0.96
CA TRP A 158 11.52 -11.86 -1.24
C TRP A 158 12.20 -12.40 0.02
N CYS A 159 12.15 -11.65 1.13
CA CYS A 159 12.78 -12.05 2.37
C CYS A 159 12.17 -13.32 2.99
N CYS A 160 10.93 -13.67 2.64
CA CYS A 160 10.25 -14.86 3.15
C CYS A 160 10.30 -16.07 2.19
N LEU A 161 10.87 -15.92 0.99
CA LEU A 161 11.09 -17.05 0.08
C LEU A 161 11.94 -18.21 0.66
N PRO A 162 12.98 -17.98 1.49
CA PRO A 162 13.77 -19.05 2.10
C PRO A 162 12.96 -19.98 3.01
N LEU A 163 11.86 -19.47 3.56
CA LEU A 163 11.00 -20.16 4.54
C LEU A 163 9.93 -21.04 3.86
N ASN A 164 9.97 -21.20 2.54
CA ASN A 164 8.99 -22.00 1.83
C ASN A 164 9.23 -23.51 2.09
N ALA A 165 8.35 -24.13 2.87
CA ALA A 165 8.43 -25.54 3.29
C ALA A 165 8.47 -26.57 2.14
N LYS A 166 8.22 -26.15 0.89
CA LYS A 166 8.25 -27.05 -0.27
C LYS A 166 9.65 -27.54 -0.65
N HIS A 167 10.71 -26.87 -0.23
CA HIS A 167 12.10 -27.19 -0.58
C HIS A 167 13.04 -27.00 0.61
N ASP A 168 14.18 -27.69 0.59
CA ASP A 168 15.26 -27.47 1.56
C ASP A 168 15.70 -26.01 1.59
N THR A 169 15.97 -25.49 2.78
CA THR A 169 16.36 -24.08 3.02
C THR A 169 17.54 -23.66 2.16
N ARG A 170 18.53 -24.55 1.97
CA ARG A 170 19.71 -24.32 1.14
C ARG A 170 19.37 -24.15 -0.35
N GLU A 171 18.40 -24.91 -0.85
CA GLU A 171 17.98 -24.82 -2.24
C GLU A 171 17.07 -23.61 -2.48
N ASN A 172 16.20 -23.26 -1.52
CA ASN A 172 15.46 -21.99 -1.58
C ASN A 172 16.39 -20.78 -1.56
N LEU A 173 17.47 -20.82 -0.76
CA LEU A 173 18.51 -19.79 -0.73
C LEU A 173 19.22 -19.67 -2.08
N ARG A 174 19.63 -20.80 -2.68
CA ARG A 174 20.23 -20.80 -4.02
C ARG A 174 19.29 -20.21 -5.06
N ARG A 175 18.03 -20.65 -5.06
CA ARG A 175 17.02 -20.13 -5.99
C ARG A 175 16.76 -18.64 -5.74
N CYS A 176 16.86 -18.14 -4.50
CA CYS A 176 16.81 -16.70 -4.21
C CYS A 176 17.84 -15.86 -4.97
N PHE A 177 18.98 -16.44 -5.34
CA PHE A 177 20.03 -15.77 -6.11
C PHE A 177 19.99 -16.08 -7.63
N GLU A 178 19.04 -16.88 -8.10
CA GLU A 178 18.84 -17.05 -9.55
C GLU A 178 18.11 -15.82 -10.12
N LEU A 179 18.88 -14.95 -10.78
CA LEU A 179 18.40 -13.73 -11.44
C LEU A 179 17.49 -14.04 -12.63
N THR A 180 16.24 -14.37 -12.32
CA THR A 180 15.14 -14.37 -13.29
C THR A 180 14.43 -13.02 -13.27
N LEU A 181 13.88 -12.59 -14.40
CA LEU A 181 13.15 -11.33 -14.52
C LEU A 181 12.03 -11.21 -13.47
N TYR A 182 11.32 -12.32 -13.22
CA TYR A 182 10.32 -12.43 -12.16
C TYR A 182 10.87 -12.09 -10.76
N ARG A 183 12.07 -12.57 -10.41
CA ARG A 183 12.69 -12.24 -9.12
C ARG A 183 13.16 -10.79 -9.07
N VAL A 184 13.73 -10.27 -10.15
CA VAL A 184 14.12 -8.86 -10.21
C VAL A 184 12.91 -7.95 -9.96
N THR A 185 11.78 -8.23 -10.61
CA THR A 185 10.52 -7.50 -10.35
C THR A 185 10.05 -7.66 -8.90
N MET A 186 10.13 -8.87 -8.34
CA MET A 186 9.76 -9.13 -6.95
C MET A 186 10.62 -8.32 -5.97
N ILE A 187 11.93 -8.25 -6.19
CA ILE A 187 12.86 -7.46 -5.37
C ILE A 187 12.48 -5.98 -5.44
N PHE A 188 12.28 -5.48 -6.66
CA PHE A 188 11.92 -4.09 -6.90
C PHE A 188 10.60 -3.71 -6.20
N VAL A 189 9.55 -4.52 -6.36
CA VAL A 189 8.25 -4.27 -5.72
C VAL A 189 8.37 -4.29 -4.20
N ASN A 190 9.09 -5.26 -3.62
CA ASN A 190 9.28 -5.28 -2.16
C ASN A 190 10.08 -4.09 -1.66
N PHE A 191 11.08 -3.63 -2.43
CA PHE A 191 11.84 -2.43 -2.10
C PHE A 191 10.95 -1.18 -2.13
N CYS A 192 10.11 -1.02 -3.16
CA CYS A 192 9.10 0.04 -3.22
C CYS A 192 8.15 -0.01 -2.01
N HIS A 193 7.74 -1.20 -1.58
CA HIS A 193 6.85 -1.37 -0.43
C HIS A 193 7.48 -0.93 0.88
N ILE A 194 8.74 -1.33 1.10
CA ILE A 194 9.49 -0.90 2.27
C ILE A 194 9.72 0.62 2.24
N LEU A 195 10.05 1.18 1.08
CA LEU A 195 10.20 2.63 0.92
C LEU A 195 8.90 3.38 1.21
N ALA A 196 7.76 2.90 0.72
CA ALA A 196 6.46 3.50 1.01
C ALA A 196 6.19 3.54 2.53
N ILE A 197 6.46 2.45 3.25
CA ILE A 197 6.36 2.40 4.71
C ILE A 197 7.25 3.45 5.37
N LEU A 198 8.51 3.56 4.94
CA LEU A 198 9.45 4.54 5.49
C LEU A 198 8.99 5.98 5.24
N ILE A 199 8.45 6.28 4.05
CA ILE A 199 7.90 7.60 3.72
C ILE A 199 6.70 7.91 4.61
N VAL A 200 5.79 6.95 4.81
CA VAL A 200 4.64 7.12 5.70
C VAL A 200 5.06 7.35 7.14
N ILE A 201 6.04 6.61 7.66
CA ILE A 201 6.59 6.84 9.00
C ILE A 201 7.17 8.26 9.11
N ASN A 202 7.91 8.71 8.10
CA ASN A 202 8.41 10.08 8.06
C ASN A 202 7.29 11.12 8.04
N ASN A 203 6.20 10.88 7.32
CA ASN A 203 5.02 11.73 7.32
C ASN A 203 4.37 11.81 8.71
N ILE A 204 4.28 10.69 9.44
CA ILE A 204 3.76 10.65 10.82
C ILE A 204 4.65 11.49 11.74
N VAL A 205 5.97 11.30 11.69
CA VAL A 205 6.93 12.04 12.53
C VAL A 205 6.95 13.54 12.18
N ALA A 206 6.82 13.88 10.89
CA ALA A 206 6.78 15.28 10.47
C ALA A 206 5.47 15.96 10.92
N SER A 207 4.33 15.30 10.71
CA SER A 207 3.02 15.84 11.11
C SER A 207 2.86 15.92 12.63
N SER A 208 3.46 15.01 13.40
CA SER A 208 3.42 15.04 14.87
C SER A 208 4.18 16.23 15.47
N LYS A 209 5.15 16.80 14.76
CA LYS A 209 5.90 18.00 15.22
C LYS A 209 5.08 19.30 15.10
N GLY A 210 3.90 19.24 14.45
CA GLY A 210 3.07 20.42 14.19
C GLY A 210 3.56 21.23 13.00
N GLY A 211 2.63 21.95 12.36
CA GLY A 211 2.93 22.85 11.24
C GLY A 211 3.07 24.31 11.68
N LYS A 212 3.53 25.17 10.77
CA LYS A 212 3.52 26.63 10.97
C LYS A 212 2.07 27.12 11.05
N PRO A 213 1.76 28.04 11.99
CA PRO A 213 0.45 28.67 12.06
C PRO A 213 0.17 29.48 10.79
N ILE A 214 -1.08 29.46 10.34
CA ILE A 214 -1.56 30.29 9.23
C ILE A 214 -1.43 31.74 9.70
N ALA A 215 -0.60 32.54 9.04
CA ALA A 215 -0.68 33.99 9.21
C ALA A 215 -2.08 34.40 8.76
N PRO A 216 -2.92 35.00 9.62
CA PRO A 216 -4.22 35.48 9.19
C PRO A 216 -3.97 36.47 8.05
N ASN A 217 -4.58 36.22 6.89
CA ASN A 217 -4.63 37.25 5.86
C ASN A 217 -5.28 38.47 6.52
N SER A 218 -4.49 39.52 6.72
CA SER A 218 -4.99 40.85 6.99
C SER A 218 -5.73 41.33 5.74
N HIS A 219 -6.95 40.85 5.53
CA HIS A 219 -7.96 41.64 4.87
C HIS A 219 -8.39 42.71 5.87
N SER A 220 -7.59 43.77 5.92
CA SER A 220 -7.96 45.12 6.33
C SER A 220 -8.18 45.94 5.07
#